data_AF-A0A7C5IQT7-F1
#
_entry.id   AF-A0A7C5IQT7-F1
#
_cell.length_a   1.000
_cell.length_b   1.000
_cell.length_c   1.000
_cell.angle_alpha   90.00
_cell.angle_beta   90.00
_cell.angle_gamma   90.00
#
_symmetry.space_group_name_H-M   'P 1'
#
loop_
_entity.id
_entity.type
_entity.pdbx_description
1 polymer ?
#
loop_
_entity_poly.entity_id
_entity_poly.type
_entity_poly.pdbx_seq_one_letter_code
_entity_poly.pdbx_strand_id
1 'polypeptide(L)'
;MSSVLLDHYGVSDFEKRWRRINLNDFTYFGVLHDSVKNHLASGLELNIYAHRQGFLYGYAKTTWENDFNSFAKYLLTDWKYFWYLLDDFPVLCEKALLTIEFYSHIDPRWNWEYFHSLAF
;
A
#
# COMPACT_ATOMS: atom_id res chain seq x y z
N MET A 1 0.84 7.59 -8.88
CA MET A 1 2.19 8.05 -9.30
C MET A 1 3.19 6.92 -9.18
N SER A 2 3.19 6.16 -8.08
CA SER A 2 4.10 5.02 -7.92
C SER A 2 3.83 3.88 -8.89
N SER A 3 2.58 3.65 -9.29
CA SER A 3 2.26 2.68 -10.34
C SER A 3 2.95 2.98 -11.69
N VAL A 4 3.12 4.26 -12.05
CA VAL A 4 3.87 4.65 -13.28
C VAL A 4 5.36 4.32 -13.14
N LEU A 5 5.94 4.51 -11.96
CA LEU A 5 7.31 4.07 -11.70
C LEU A 5 7.41 2.55 -11.77
N LEU A 6 6.37 1.83 -11.36
CA LEU A 6 6.34 0.38 -11.45
C LEU A 6 6.29 -0.12 -12.90
N ASP A 7 5.59 0.60 -13.79
CA ASP A 7 5.60 0.27 -15.22
C ASP A 7 7.00 0.41 -15.86
N HIS A 8 7.83 1.31 -15.32
CA HIS A 8 9.17 1.60 -15.84
C HIS A 8 10.31 0.83 -15.16
N TYR A 9 10.18 0.55 -13.86
CA TYR A 9 11.24 0.00 -13.01
C TYR A 9 10.80 -1.25 -12.24
N GLY A 10 9.56 -1.70 -12.42
CA GLY A 10 9.00 -2.84 -11.72
C GLY A 10 9.63 -4.15 -12.14
N VAL A 11 9.77 -5.05 -11.17
CA VAL A 11 10.14 -6.44 -11.43
C VAL A 11 8.89 -7.17 -11.93
N SER A 12 9.06 -8.06 -12.91
CA SER A 12 7.96 -8.73 -13.62
C SER A 12 7.03 -9.58 -12.75
N ASP A 13 7.42 -9.87 -11.51
CA ASP A 13 6.63 -10.63 -10.54
C ASP A 13 6.06 -9.78 -9.39
N PHE A 14 6.30 -8.46 -9.37
CA PHE A 14 5.90 -7.58 -8.27
C PHE A 14 4.39 -7.67 -7.97
N GLU A 15 3.54 -7.52 -9.00
CA GLU A 15 2.09 -7.62 -8.83
C GLU A 15 1.67 -9.00 -8.29
N LYS A 16 2.31 -10.08 -8.76
CA LYS A 16 2.02 -11.44 -8.28
C LYS A 16 2.39 -11.59 -6.81
N ARG A 17 3.55 -11.05 -6.40
CA ARG A 17 3.99 -11.04 -5.00
C ARG A 17 3.03 -10.21 -4.14
N TRP A 18 2.65 -9.02 -4.61
CA TRP A 18 1.69 -8.14 -3.95
C TRP A 18 0.35 -8.83 -3.69
N ARG A 19 -0.22 -9.46 -4.72
CA ARG A 19 -1.51 -10.15 -4.62
C ARG A 19 -1.49 -11.33 -3.66
N ARG A 20 -0.36 -12.00 -3.49
CA ARG A 20 -0.22 -13.14 -2.55
C ARG A 20 -0.22 -12.72 -1.08
N ILE A 21 0.05 -11.45 -0.79
CA ILE A 21 -0.02 -10.93 0.59
C ILE A 21 -1.47 -10.72 1.02
N ASN A 22 -2.38 -10.47 0.07
CA ASN A 22 -3.80 -10.41 0.37
C ASN A 22 -4.32 -11.78 0.83
N LEU A 23 -5.43 -11.77 1.59
CA LEU A 23 -6.13 -13.02 1.92
C LEU A 23 -6.41 -13.85 0.66
N ASN A 24 -6.23 -15.17 0.75
CA ASN A 24 -6.26 -16.10 -0.38
C ASN A 24 -7.51 -16.00 -1.28
N ASP A 25 -8.65 -15.53 -0.74
CA ASP A 25 -9.91 -15.42 -1.47
C ASP A 25 -10.28 -13.98 -1.85
N PHE A 26 -9.39 -13.01 -1.61
CA PHE A 26 -9.65 -11.62 -1.94
C PHE A 26 -9.55 -11.35 -3.45
N THR A 27 -10.60 -10.73 -3.99
CA THR A 27 -10.61 -10.19 -5.36
C THR A 27 -10.85 -8.70 -5.31
N TYR A 28 -10.04 -7.94 -6.05
CA TYR A 28 -10.21 -6.50 -6.20
C TYR A 28 -11.55 -6.17 -6.87
N PHE A 29 -12.20 -5.10 -6.41
CA PHE A 29 -13.54 -4.75 -6.87
C PHE A 29 -13.58 -4.21 -8.30
N GLY A 30 -12.43 -3.86 -8.87
CA GLY A 30 -12.31 -3.23 -10.18
C GLY A 30 -12.57 -1.73 -10.14
N VAL A 31 -12.77 -1.14 -11.32
CA VAL A 31 -13.04 0.30 -11.47
C VAL A 31 -14.47 0.58 -10.99
N LEU A 32 -14.59 1.20 -9.82
CA LEU A 32 -15.88 1.62 -9.27
C LEU A 32 -16.36 2.95 -9.88
N HIS A 33 -17.67 3.16 -9.91
CA HIS A 33 -18.27 4.45 -10.25
C HIS A 33 -17.85 5.53 -9.23
N ASP A 34 -17.69 6.78 -9.68
CA ASP A 34 -17.11 7.86 -8.86
C ASP A 34 -17.88 8.16 -7.56
N SER A 35 -19.19 7.92 -7.54
CA SER A 35 -20.01 8.04 -6.32
C SER A 35 -19.60 7.04 -5.23
N VAL A 36 -19.19 5.83 -5.61
CA VAL A 36 -18.70 4.79 -4.69
C VAL A 36 -17.25 5.08 -4.29
N LYS A 37 -16.44 5.59 -5.23
CA LYS A 37 -15.07 6.02 -4.92
C LYS A 37 -15.04 7.10 -3.85
N ASN A 38 -15.90 8.13 -3.97
CA ASN A 38 -15.97 9.22 -3.00
C ASN A 38 -16.41 8.72 -1.62
N HIS A 39 -17.34 7.77 -1.54
CA HIS A 39 -17.75 7.17 -0.28
C HIS A 39 -16.59 6.38 0.38
N LEU A 40 -15.89 5.55 -0.40
CA LEU A 40 -14.76 4.74 0.08
C LEU A 40 -13.49 5.55 0.36
N ALA A 41 -13.28 6.68 -0.32
CA ALA A 41 -12.17 7.61 -0.08
C ALA A 41 -12.44 8.56 1.08
N SER A 42 -13.71 8.93 1.32
CA SER A 42 -14.13 9.69 2.51
C SER A 42 -14.04 8.85 3.79
N GLY A 43 -14.08 7.52 3.67
CA GLY A 43 -13.80 6.55 4.73
C GLY A 43 -12.32 6.42 5.06
N LEU A 44 -11.64 7.55 5.32
CA LEU A 44 -10.34 7.63 6.03
C LEU A 44 -10.45 7.13 7.48
N GLU A 45 -11.63 6.63 7.89
CA GLU A 45 -11.79 5.90 9.12
C GLU A 45 -10.93 4.65 9.06
N LEU A 46 -9.90 4.64 9.91
CA LEU A 46 -9.08 3.53 10.31
C LEU A 46 -9.95 2.30 10.58
N ASN A 47 -10.16 1.51 9.53
CA ASN A 47 -11.02 0.37 9.59
C ASN A 47 -10.13 -0.84 9.89
N ILE A 48 -10.10 -1.22 11.17
CA ILE A 48 -9.40 -2.41 11.65
C ILE A 48 -9.73 -3.64 10.79
N TYR A 49 -10.95 -3.74 10.25
CA TYR A 49 -11.32 -4.82 9.35
C TYR A 49 -10.57 -4.76 8.02
N ALA A 50 -10.36 -3.57 7.45
CA ALA A 50 -9.54 -3.40 6.26
C ALA A 50 -8.07 -3.76 6.52
N HIS A 51 -7.52 -3.33 7.67
CA HIS A 51 -6.13 -3.61 8.04
C HIS A 51 -5.86 -5.11 8.22
N ARG A 52 -6.79 -5.83 8.87
CA ARG A 52 -6.73 -7.30 8.98
C ARG A 52 -6.77 -8.01 7.63
N GLN A 53 -7.35 -7.39 6.62
CA GLN A 53 -7.38 -7.91 5.24
C GLN A 53 -6.17 -7.46 4.41
N GLY A 54 -5.25 -6.69 4.99
CA GLY A 54 -4.06 -6.17 4.31
C GLY A 54 -4.27 -4.84 3.60
N PHE A 55 -5.34 -4.10 3.85
CA PHE A 55 -5.61 -2.82 3.19
C PHE A 55 -5.56 -1.64 4.16
N LEU A 56 -5.01 -0.51 3.71
CA LEU A 56 -4.94 0.71 4.52
C LEU A 56 -6.30 1.41 4.65
N TYR A 57 -7.17 1.31 3.65
CA TYR A 57 -8.51 1.88 3.68
C TYR A 57 -9.40 1.26 2.59
N GLY A 58 -10.70 1.57 2.60
CA GLY A 58 -11.67 0.96 1.69
C GLY A 58 -11.36 1.14 0.21
N TYR A 59 -10.92 2.33 -0.20
CA TYR A 59 -10.54 2.61 -1.59
C TYR A 59 -9.31 1.83 -2.08
N ALA A 60 -8.43 1.35 -1.20
CA ALA A 60 -7.31 0.48 -1.60
C ALA A 60 -7.81 -0.86 -2.19
N LYS A 61 -9.05 -1.25 -1.93
CA LYS A 61 -9.64 -2.52 -2.39
C LYS A 61 -10.14 -2.49 -3.83
N THR A 62 -10.09 -1.35 -4.51
CA THR A 62 -10.62 -1.23 -5.89
C THR A 62 -9.70 -1.88 -6.91
N THR A 63 -8.40 -1.57 -6.89
CA THR A 63 -7.41 -2.13 -7.82
C THR A 63 -6.08 -2.31 -7.10
N TRP A 64 -5.22 -3.19 -7.62
CA TRP A 64 -3.93 -3.43 -7.00
C TRP A 64 -3.03 -2.20 -7.08
N GLU A 65 -3.17 -1.39 -8.13
CA GLU A 65 -2.45 -0.12 -8.29
C GLU A 65 -2.86 0.88 -7.21
N ASN A 66 -4.17 0.97 -6.90
CA ASN A 66 -4.66 1.86 -5.84
C ASN A 66 -4.20 1.41 -4.47
N ASP A 67 -4.15 0.10 -4.24
CA ASP A 67 -3.58 -0.49 -3.04
C ASP A 67 -2.10 -0.13 -2.91
N PHE A 68 -1.28 -0.47 -3.89
CA PHE A 68 0.14 -0.15 -3.90
C PHE A 68 0.42 1.35 -3.75
N ASN A 69 -0.29 2.19 -4.52
CA ASN A 69 -0.15 3.64 -4.42
C ASN A 69 -0.51 4.17 -3.03
N SER A 70 -1.39 3.50 -2.27
CA SER A 70 -1.72 3.90 -0.90
C SER A 70 -0.55 3.70 0.06
N PHE A 71 0.15 2.57 -0.03
CA PHE A 71 1.36 2.31 0.76
C PHE A 71 2.48 3.28 0.39
N ALA A 72 2.73 3.47 -0.90
CA ALA A 72 3.74 4.40 -1.36
C ALA A 72 3.47 5.85 -0.90
N LYS A 73 2.20 6.29 -0.92
CA LYS A 73 1.80 7.59 -0.39
C LYS A 73 2.17 7.72 1.09
N TYR A 74 1.82 6.75 1.93
CA TYR A 74 2.05 6.84 3.37
C TYR A 74 3.51 6.65 3.78
N LEU A 75 4.31 5.88 3.03
CA LEU A 75 5.77 5.84 3.22
C LEU A 75 6.43 7.19 2.94
N LEU A 76 5.88 7.97 2.00
CA LEU A 76 6.40 9.27 1.59
C LEU A 76 5.76 10.46 2.32
N THR A 77 4.89 10.21 3.29
CA THR A 77 4.27 11.27 4.10
C THR A 77 4.63 11.10 5.57
N ASP A 78 4.67 12.22 6.28
CA ASP A 78 4.90 12.26 7.72
C ASP A 78 3.64 11.83 8.49
N TRP A 79 3.32 10.54 8.40
CA TRP A 79 2.19 9.96 9.12
C TRP A 79 2.67 8.86 10.06
N LYS A 80 3.05 9.24 11.29
CA LYS A 80 3.50 8.30 12.34
C LYS A 80 2.57 7.12 12.56
N TYR A 81 1.27 7.35 12.42
CA TYR A 81 0.27 6.31 12.61
C TYR A 81 0.40 5.16 11.60
N PHE A 82 0.95 5.42 10.41
CA PHE A 82 1.29 4.37 9.47
C PHE A 82 2.24 3.34 10.07
N TRP A 83 3.31 3.80 10.74
CA TRP A 83 4.29 2.90 11.35
C TRP A 83 3.69 2.07 12.49
N TYR A 84 2.84 2.67 13.33
CA TYR A 84 2.10 1.93 14.35
C TYR A 84 1.16 0.87 13.75
N LEU A 85 0.53 1.15 12.60
CA LEU A 85 -0.26 0.15 11.89
C LEU A 85 0.60 -1.02 11.39
N LEU A 86 1.84 -0.79 10.98
CA LEU A 86 2.73 -1.87 10.55
C LEU A 86 3.10 -2.78 11.73
N ASP A 87 3.28 -2.21 12.92
CA ASP A 87 3.57 -2.97 14.14
C ASP A 87 2.37 -3.85 14.55
N ASP A 88 1.15 -3.32 14.44
CA ASP A 88 -0.08 -4.01 14.86
C ASP A 88 -0.62 -5.00 13.83
N PHE A 89 -0.30 -4.83 12.54
CA PHE A 89 -0.85 -5.63 11.45
C PHE A 89 0.25 -6.18 10.53
N PRO A 90 0.73 -7.43 10.77
CA PRO A 90 1.83 -8.04 10.00
C PRO A 90 1.61 -8.03 8.47
N VAL A 91 0.38 -8.22 8.01
CA VAL A 91 0.02 -8.20 6.59
C VAL A 91 0.27 -6.82 5.95
N LEU A 92 0.05 -5.73 6.71
CA LEU A 92 0.38 -4.38 6.24
C LEU A 92 1.91 -4.20 6.22
N CYS A 93 2.62 -4.72 7.22
CA CYS A 93 4.08 -4.68 7.28
C CYS A 93 4.71 -5.38 6.05
N GLU A 94 4.22 -6.55 5.67
CA GLU A 94 4.70 -7.26 4.46
C GLU A 94 4.56 -6.42 3.18
N LYS A 95 3.43 -5.72 3.01
CA LYS A 95 3.21 -4.81 1.88
C LYS A 95 4.09 -3.57 1.92
N ALA A 96 4.31 -3.01 3.11
CA ALA A 96 5.22 -1.90 3.29
C ALA A 96 6.66 -2.31 2.93
N LEU A 97 7.12 -3.47 3.40
CA LEU A 97 8.44 -4.02 3.06
C LEU A 97 8.59 -4.26 1.55
N LEU A 98 7.58 -4.84 0.89
CA LEU A 98 7.61 -5.03 -0.55
C LEU A 98 7.65 -3.69 -1.32
N THR A 99 6.97 -2.67 -0.80
CA THR A 99 7.01 -1.31 -1.37
C THR A 99 8.40 -0.68 -1.19
N ILE A 100 9.02 -0.84 -0.02
CA ILE A 100 10.38 -0.37 0.26
C ILE A 100 11.38 -1.10 -0.64
N GLU A 101 11.26 -2.42 -0.82
CA GLU A 101 12.10 -3.20 -1.73
C GLU A 101 12.02 -2.64 -3.16
N PHE A 102 10.83 -2.31 -3.65
CA PHE A 102 10.65 -1.68 -4.95
C PHE A 102 11.41 -0.35 -5.06
N TYR A 103 11.28 0.54 -4.07
CA TYR A 103 11.99 1.81 -4.07
C TYR A 103 13.51 1.64 -3.92
N SER A 104 13.95 0.70 -3.09
CA SER A 104 15.36 0.33 -2.93
C SER A 104 15.97 -0.19 -4.24
N HIS A 105 15.17 -0.84 -5.11
CA HIS A 105 15.61 -1.26 -6.42
C HIS A 105 15.87 -0.08 -7.38
N ILE A 106 15.11 1.01 -7.23
CA ILE A 106 15.32 2.24 -7.99
C ILE A 106 16.54 3.01 -7.47
N ASP A 107 16.63 3.17 -6.15
CA ASP A 107 17.78 3.80 -5.47
C ASP A 107 18.03 3.08 -4.13
N PRO A 108 19.20 2.46 -3.92
CA PRO A 108 19.51 1.73 -2.69
C PRO A 108 19.45 2.56 -1.40
N ARG A 109 19.45 3.90 -1.51
CA ARG A 109 19.25 4.80 -0.37
C ARG A 109 17.82 4.82 0.14
N TRP A 110 16.83 4.44 -0.68
CA TRP A 110 15.42 4.39 -0.32
C TRP A 110 15.07 3.08 0.38
N ASN A 111 15.63 2.91 1.57
CA ASN A 111 15.48 1.73 2.43
C ASN A 111 14.57 2.03 3.64
N TRP A 112 14.44 1.06 4.54
CA TRP A 112 13.62 1.17 5.75
C TRP A 112 13.99 2.39 6.59
N GLU A 113 15.28 2.57 6.87
CA GLU A 113 15.79 3.67 7.68
C GLU A 113 15.48 5.03 7.06
N TYR A 114 15.63 5.15 5.74
CA TYR A 114 15.28 6.37 5.01
C TYR A 114 13.79 6.69 5.18
N PHE A 115 12.88 5.77 4.86
CA PHE A 115 11.45 6.05 4.97
C PHE A 115 11.00 6.27 6.42
N HIS A 116 11.53 5.51 7.37
CA HIS A 116 11.24 5.69 8.78
C HIS A 116 11.74 7.05 9.29
N SER A 117 12.85 7.57 8.76
CA SER A 117 13.35 8.91 9.12
C SER A 117 12.46 10.07 8.63
N LEU A 118 11.52 9.81 7.70
CA LEU A 118 10.56 10.81 7.22
C LEU A 118 9.38 11.04 8.18
N ALA A 119 9.18 10.15 9.16
CA ALA A 119 8.15 10.30 10.17
C ALA A 119 8.71 11.08 11.38
N PHE A 120 8.38 12.37 11.50
CA PHE A 120 8.97 13.32 12.46
C PHE A 120 8.10 13.60 13.68
#